data_AF-A0A1L3NG31-F1
#
_entry.id   AF-A0A1L3NG31-F1
#
_cell.length_a   1.000
_cell.length_b   1.000
_cell.length_c   1.000
_cell.angle_alpha   90.00
_cell.angle_beta   90.00
_cell.angle_gamma   90.00
#
_symmetry.space_group_name_H-M   'P 1'
#
loop_
_entity.id
_entity.type
_entity.pdbx_description
1 polymer ?
#
loop_
_entity_poly.entity_id
_entity_poly.type
_entity_poly.pdbx_seq_one_letter_code
_entity_poly.pdbx_strand_id
1 'polypeptide(L)'
;MEKRYELNKNLARMLKGGVIMDVVNPEQAKIAEEAGAVAVMALERVPSDIRKQGGVARTSDPKMIKEIINAVSIPVMAKVRIGHFVEAQILEAIGVDYIDESEVLTSADAALMMQLGCDGIFKSDNPEKRAKAIVKATTYFKDPEVLAKVSENLGGAMSGLEISKLETEFAERGW
;
A
#
# COMPACT_ATOMS: atom_id res chain seq x y z
N MET A 1 -10.70 10.23 25.21
CA MET A 1 -10.33 9.08 24.35
C MET A 1 -11.32 8.90 23.21
N GLU A 2 -12.63 8.90 23.49
CA GLU A 2 -13.71 8.69 22.50
C GLU A 2 -13.69 9.66 21.30
N LYS A 3 -13.44 10.96 21.53
CA LYS A 3 -13.29 11.96 20.44
C LYS A 3 -12.10 11.69 19.51
N ARG A 4 -10.96 11.22 20.03
CA ARG A 4 -9.75 10.92 19.23
C ARG A 4 -9.95 9.67 18.40
N TYR A 5 -10.60 8.66 18.98
CA TYR A 5 -10.97 7.44 18.28
C TYR A 5 -11.92 7.73 17.11
N GLU A 6 -12.99 8.50 17.34
CA GLU A 6 -13.94 8.86 16.27
C GLU A 6 -13.30 9.74 15.18
N LEU A 7 -12.37 10.63 15.53
CA LEU A 7 -11.58 11.37 14.54
C LEU A 7 -10.76 10.42 13.66
N ASN A 8 -9.95 9.54 14.26
CA ASN A 8 -9.11 8.60 13.51
C ASN A 8 -9.93 7.66 12.62
N LYS A 9 -11.09 7.20 13.12
CA LYS A 9 -12.03 6.38 12.37
C LYS A 9 -12.61 7.12 11.16
N ASN A 10 -12.92 8.41 11.31
CA ASN A 10 -13.42 9.22 10.19
C ASN A 10 -12.32 9.54 9.18
N LEU A 11 -11.08 9.79 9.63
CA LEU A 11 -9.92 9.95 8.76
C LEU A 11 -9.66 8.68 7.93
N ALA A 12 -9.65 7.52 8.57
CA ALA A 12 -9.51 6.24 7.87
C ALA A 12 -10.67 5.98 6.89
N ARG A 13 -11.90 6.42 7.21
CA ARG A 13 -13.06 6.32 6.30
C ARG A 13 -12.89 7.13 5.02
N MET A 14 -12.12 8.22 5.03
CA MET A 14 -11.87 9.03 3.83
C MET A 14 -11.07 8.27 2.76
N LEU A 15 -10.37 7.20 3.13
CA LEU A 15 -9.57 6.37 2.23
C LEU A 15 -10.39 5.22 1.59
N LYS A 16 -11.64 5.03 2.01
CA LYS A 16 -12.48 3.91 1.54
C LYS A 16 -12.73 3.96 0.05
N GLY A 17 -12.62 2.80 -0.61
CA GLY A 17 -12.83 2.65 -2.05
C GLY A 17 -11.73 3.29 -2.91
N GLY A 18 -10.62 3.71 -2.29
CA GLY A 18 -9.45 4.24 -2.96
C GLY A 18 -8.30 3.24 -3.04
N VAL A 19 -7.26 3.62 -3.77
CA VAL A 19 -6.02 2.84 -3.90
C VAL A 19 -4.88 3.59 -3.21
N ILE A 20 -4.06 2.85 -2.47
CA ILE A 20 -2.85 3.36 -1.85
C ILE A 20 -1.66 2.77 -2.59
N MET A 21 -0.76 3.59 -3.12
CA MET A 21 0.33 3.08 -3.94
C MET A 21 1.64 3.06 -3.17
N ASP A 22 2.36 1.94 -3.26
CA ASP A 22 3.71 1.84 -2.72
C ASP A 22 4.65 2.66 -3.61
N VAL A 23 5.47 3.53 -3.01
CA VAL A 23 6.39 4.42 -3.71
C VAL A 23 7.75 4.46 -3.03
N VAL A 24 8.81 4.47 -3.84
CA VAL A 24 10.19 4.46 -3.34
C VAL A 24 10.92 5.80 -3.50
N ASN A 25 10.29 6.80 -4.12
CA ASN A 25 10.87 8.12 -4.31
C ASN A 25 9.78 9.20 -4.60
N PRO A 26 10.14 10.50 -4.55
CA PRO A 26 9.22 11.61 -4.83
C PRO A 26 8.57 11.58 -6.23
N GLU A 27 9.26 11.07 -7.24
CA GLU A 27 8.74 11.03 -8.61
C GLU A 27 7.58 10.02 -8.73
N GLN A 28 7.75 8.83 -8.16
CA GLN A 28 6.70 7.83 -8.09
C GLN A 28 5.50 8.30 -7.26
N ALA A 29 5.74 9.06 -6.18
CA ALA A 29 4.68 9.64 -5.37
C ALA A 29 3.78 10.58 -6.20
N LYS A 30 4.39 11.46 -7.01
CA LYS A 30 3.64 12.35 -7.92
C LYS A 30 2.86 11.58 -8.98
N ILE A 31 3.47 10.56 -9.57
CA ILE A 31 2.80 9.69 -10.56
C ILE A 31 1.59 8.98 -9.92
N ALA A 32 1.72 8.51 -8.68
CA ALA A 32 0.63 7.87 -7.95
C ALA A 32 -0.53 8.84 -7.67
N GLU A 33 -0.22 10.07 -7.24
CA GLU A 33 -1.19 11.14 -7.05
C GLU A 33 -1.93 11.47 -8.36
N GLU A 34 -1.19 11.68 -9.46
CA GLU A 34 -1.77 11.93 -10.78
C GLU A 34 -2.60 10.75 -11.31
N ALA A 35 -2.27 9.51 -10.90
CA ALA A 35 -3.04 8.32 -11.24
C ALA A 35 -4.36 8.19 -10.44
N GLY A 36 -4.59 9.05 -9.45
CA GLY A 36 -5.79 9.04 -8.60
C GLY A 36 -5.67 8.17 -7.37
N ALA A 37 -4.46 7.92 -6.86
CA ALA A 37 -4.29 7.30 -5.55
C ALA A 37 -4.87 8.19 -4.44
N VAL A 38 -5.51 7.59 -3.45
CA VAL A 38 -6.06 8.33 -2.29
C VAL A 38 -5.01 8.59 -1.20
N ALA A 39 -3.89 7.85 -1.25
CA ALA A 39 -2.71 8.01 -0.41
C ALA A 39 -1.53 7.28 -1.06
N VAL A 40 -0.31 7.52 -0.56
CA VAL A 40 0.88 6.75 -0.93
C VAL A 40 1.51 6.09 0.29
N MET A 41 2.16 4.96 0.09
CA MET A 41 2.93 4.26 1.11
C MET A 41 4.42 4.41 0.77
N ALA A 42 5.16 5.12 1.62
CA ALA A 42 6.59 5.35 1.46
C ALA A 42 7.39 4.16 2.01
N LEU A 43 8.21 3.55 1.14
CA LEU A 43 9.07 2.43 1.51
C LEU A 43 10.31 2.34 0.61
N GLU A 44 11.47 2.00 1.18
CA GLU A 44 12.73 1.82 0.44
C GLU A 44 12.69 0.66 -0.55
N ARG A 45 11.92 -0.39 -0.23
CA ARG A 45 11.83 -1.62 -1.01
C ARG A 45 10.40 -2.11 -1.04
N VAL A 46 9.87 -2.32 -2.24
CA VAL A 46 8.53 -2.88 -2.41
C VAL A 46 8.43 -4.30 -1.87
N PRO A 47 7.26 -4.76 -1.40
CA PRO A 47 7.11 -6.09 -0.82
C PRO A 47 7.63 -7.22 -1.73
N SER A 48 7.51 -7.07 -3.04
CA SER A 48 8.04 -8.03 -4.01
C SER A 48 9.57 -8.11 -3.96
N ASP A 49 10.27 -7.01 -3.71
CA ASP A 49 11.72 -6.98 -3.54
C ASP A 49 12.13 -7.54 -2.17
N ILE A 50 11.39 -7.22 -1.11
CA ILE A 50 11.63 -7.76 0.23
C ILE A 50 11.53 -9.30 0.19
N ARG A 51 10.52 -9.85 -0.47
CA ARG A 51 10.35 -11.31 -0.63
C ARG A 51 11.48 -11.96 -1.43
N LYS A 52 11.99 -11.31 -2.48
CA LYS A 52 13.09 -11.84 -3.32
C LYS A 52 14.45 -11.78 -2.63
N GLN A 53 14.73 -10.68 -1.95
CA GLN A 53 16.04 -10.42 -1.35
C GLN A 53 16.19 -11.06 0.04
N GLY A 54 15.07 -11.31 0.72
CA GLY A 54 15.07 -11.76 2.10
C GLY A 54 15.64 -10.72 3.07
N GLY A 55 15.94 -11.17 4.29
CA GLY A 55 16.48 -10.33 5.35
C GLY A 55 15.42 -9.55 6.14
N VAL A 56 15.91 -8.70 7.06
CA VAL A 56 15.05 -7.96 7.99
C VAL A 56 14.57 -6.66 7.32
N ALA A 57 13.27 -6.55 7.07
CA ALA A 57 12.63 -5.29 6.70
C ALA A 57 12.43 -4.41 7.95
N ARG A 58 12.86 -3.15 7.85
CA ARG A 58 12.73 -2.13 8.91
C ARG A 58 11.95 -0.93 8.36
N THR A 59 11.66 0.06 9.21
CA THR A 59 11.18 1.36 8.72
C THR A 59 12.17 1.95 7.71
N SER A 60 11.64 2.67 6.73
CA SER A 60 12.44 3.37 5.72
C SER A 60 13.09 4.63 6.29
N ASP A 61 14.16 5.10 5.63
CA ASP A 61 14.88 6.31 6.03
C ASP A 61 13.91 7.52 6.16
N PRO A 62 13.84 8.16 7.35
CA PRO A 62 13.04 9.35 7.57
C PRO A 62 13.29 10.48 6.56
N LYS A 63 14.51 10.61 6.03
CA LYS A 63 14.84 11.62 5.01
C LYS A 63 14.06 11.35 3.72
N MET A 64 14.10 10.11 3.23
CA MET A 64 13.37 9.70 2.04
C MET A 64 11.85 9.92 2.22
N ILE A 65 11.30 9.56 3.38
CA ILE A 65 9.88 9.74 3.68
C ILE A 65 9.52 11.24 3.66
N LYS A 66 10.33 12.12 4.25
CA LYS A 66 10.12 13.58 4.20
C LYS A 66 10.15 14.13 2.78
N GLU A 67 11.06 13.63 1.93
CA GLU A 67 11.10 14.03 0.53
C GLU A 67 9.81 13.65 -0.21
N ILE A 68 9.23 12.48 0.10
CA ILE A 68 7.92 12.06 -0.43
C ILE A 68 6.77 12.93 0.12
N ILE A 69 6.74 13.19 1.43
CA ILE A 69 5.73 14.08 2.07
C ILE A 69 5.73 15.45 1.39
N ASN A 70 6.90 16.02 1.11
CA ASN A 70 7.00 17.33 0.47
C ASN A 70 6.64 17.32 -1.03
N ALA A 71 6.48 16.14 -1.64
CA ALA A 71 6.29 15.99 -3.09
C ALA A 71 4.83 15.90 -3.53
N VAL A 72 3.92 15.52 -2.62
CA VAL A 72 2.50 15.24 -2.92
C VAL A 72 1.57 15.94 -1.94
N SER A 73 0.30 16.09 -2.31
CA SER A 73 -0.76 16.66 -1.46
C SER A 73 -1.67 15.61 -0.82
N ILE A 74 -1.67 14.38 -1.35
CA ILE A 74 -2.37 13.24 -0.76
C ILE A 74 -1.64 12.69 0.48
N PRO A 75 -2.36 12.05 1.43
CA PRO A 75 -1.76 11.49 2.63
C PRO A 75 -0.59 10.54 2.34
N VAL A 76 0.46 10.64 3.16
CA VAL A 76 1.61 9.75 3.12
C VAL A 76 1.58 8.80 4.30
N MET A 77 1.66 7.51 4.00
CA MET A 77 1.78 6.43 4.95
C MET A 77 3.20 5.89 4.98
N ALA A 78 3.61 5.29 6.08
CA ALA A 78 4.88 4.59 6.17
C ALA A 78 4.80 3.36 7.09
N LYS A 79 5.70 2.41 6.85
CA LYS A 79 5.69 1.11 7.51
C LYS A 79 6.58 1.07 8.76
N VAL A 80 6.09 0.36 9.78
CA VAL A 80 6.90 -0.03 10.95
C VAL A 80 6.80 -1.53 11.17
N ARG A 81 7.77 -2.08 11.89
CA ARG A 81 7.69 -3.46 12.36
C ARG A 81 6.60 -3.58 13.41
N ILE A 82 5.83 -4.66 13.36
CA ILE A 82 4.75 -4.96 14.32
C ILE A 82 5.28 -4.83 15.75
N GLY A 83 4.68 -3.92 16.53
CA GLY A 83 5.04 -3.70 17.94
C GLY A 83 6.28 -2.83 18.17
N HIS A 84 6.91 -2.30 17.12
CA HIS A 84 8.10 -1.46 17.24
C HIS A 84 7.73 0.02 17.46
N PHE A 85 7.18 0.34 18.63
CA PHE A 85 6.67 1.68 18.97
C PHE A 85 7.67 2.83 18.80
N VAL A 86 8.99 2.58 18.90
CA VAL A 86 10.02 3.60 18.63
C VAL A 86 10.07 4.00 17.16
N GLU A 87 9.84 3.06 16.24
CA GLU A 87 9.74 3.39 14.80
C GLU A 87 8.49 4.23 14.55
N ALA A 88 7.37 3.87 15.21
CA ALA A 88 6.13 4.64 15.13
C ALA A 88 6.30 6.08 15.63
N GLN A 89 7.01 6.28 16.75
CA GLN A 89 7.33 7.62 17.28
C GLN A 89 8.18 8.44 16.31
N ILE A 90 9.16 7.82 15.65
CA ILE A 90 9.97 8.49 14.63
C ILE A 90 9.09 8.94 13.45
N LEU A 91 8.20 8.07 12.98
CA LEU A 91 7.30 8.39 11.86
C LEU A 91 6.27 9.48 12.23
N GLU A 92 5.72 9.43 13.44
CA GLU A 92 4.83 10.49 13.96
C GLU A 92 5.56 11.84 14.00
N ALA A 93 6.82 11.86 14.48
CA ALA A 93 7.60 13.09 14.60
C ALA A 93 7.97 13.74 13.25
N ILE A 94 8.05 12.96 12.17
CA ILE A 94 8.33 13.48 10.82
C ILE A 94 7.08 13.84 10.03
N GLY A 95 5.88 13.63 10.60
CA GLY A 95 4.61 14.07 10.02
C GLY A 95 3.97 13.07 9.06
N VAL A 96 4.20 11.77 9.23
CA VAL A 96 3.46 10.73 8.50
C VAL A 96 1.99 10.73 8.95
N ASP A 97 1.05 10.64 8.00
CA ASP A 97 -0.38 10.69 8.27
C ASP A 97 -0.91 9.37 8.86
N TYR A 98 -0.38 8.23 8.39
CA TYR A 98 -0.76 6.90 8.87
C TYR A 98 0.44 5.94 8.96
N ILE A 99 0.46 5.16 10.03
CA ILE A 99 1.46 4.12 10.28
C ILE A 99 0.85 2.76 9.97
N ASP A 100 1.56 1.93 9.21
CA ASP A 100 1.10 0.62 8.80
C ASP A 100 2.04 -0.51 9.24
N GLU A 101 1.46 -1.53 9.89
CA GLU A 101 2.14 -2.72 10.40
C GLU A 101 1.86 -3.99 9.57
N SER A 102 1.14 -3.91 8.44
CA SER A 102 0.63 -5.07 7.67
C SER A 102 1.53 -5.59 6.53
N GLU A 103 1.30 -6.82 6.04
CA GLU A 103 1.87 -7.37 4.79
C GLU A 103 0.87 -7.27 3.60
N VAL A 104 1.34 -7.35 2.34
CA VAL A 104 0.66 -6.86 1.11
C VAL A 104 -0.08 -7.94 0.26
N LEU A 105 -1.12 -7.52 -0.50
CA LEU A 105 -1.99 -8.31 -1.42
C LEU A 105 -1.97 -7.79 -2.89
N THR A 106 -2.49 -8.56 -3.86
CA THR A 106 -2.41 -8.29 -5.32
C THR A 106 -3.65 -7.59 -5.93
N SER A 107 -3.61 -7.24 -7.23
CA SER A 107 -4.66 -6.45 -7.93
C SER A 107 -5.94 -7.22 -8.28
N ALA A 108 -5.87 -8.54 -8.51
CA ALA A 108 -7.07 -9.37 -8.67
C ALA A 108 -7.76 -9.59 -7.32
N ASP A 109 -6.96 -9.69 -6.25
CA ASP A 109 -7.46 -9.68 -4.88
C ASP A 109 -8.21 -8.39 -4.59
N ALA A 110 -7.79 -7.25 -5.17
CA ALA A 110 -8.47 -5.98 -4.94
C ALA A 110 -9.95 -5.98 -5.37
N ALA A 111 -10.23 -6.35 -6.62
CA ALA A 111 -11.60 -6.40 -7.15
C ALA A 111 -12.44 -7.49 -6.45
N LEU A 112 -11.85 -8.66 -6.19
CA LEU A 112 -12.50 -9.74 -5.46
C LEU A 112 -12.87 -9.30 -4.03
N MET A 113 -11.95 -8.64 -3.31
CA MET A 113 -12.18 -8.18 -1.94
C MET A 113 -13.25 -7.10 -1.87
N MET A 114 -13.35 -6.20 -2.87
CA MET A 114 -14.47 -5.26 -2.98
C MET A 114 -15.81 -5.96 -3.18
N GLN A 115 -15.84 -7.01 -4.02
CA GLN A 115 -17.06 -7.82 -4.23
C GLN A 115 -17.46 -8.64 -2.99
N LEU A 116 -16.49 -9.04 -2.17
CA LEU A 116 -16.70 -9.70 -0.88
C LEU A 116 -17.14 -8.74 0.24
N GLY A 117 -17.33 -7.46 -0.07
CA GLY A 117 -17.81 -6.45 0.89
C GLY A 117 -16.73 -5.83 1.76
N CYS A 118 -15.44 -6.01 1.43
CA CYS A 118 -14.38 -5.25 2.07
C CYS A 118 -14.46 -3.78 1.63
N ASP A 119 -14.27 -2.85 2.57
CA ASP A 119 -14.19 -1.39 2.32
C ASP A 119 -12.86 -0.98 1.63
N GLY A 120 -12.23 -1.88 0.87
CA GLY A 120 -10.78 -2.11 0.80
C GLY A 120 -9.88 -0.94 0.42
N ILE A 121 -8.69 -0.97 1.03
CA ILE A 121 -7.49 -0.21 0.71
C ILE A 121 -6.53 -1.17 0.00
N PHE A 122 -6.15 -0.89 -1.25
CA PHE A 122 -5.33 -1.80 -2.05
C PHE A 122 -3.96 -1.21 -2.34
N LYS A 123 -2.94 -2.05 -2.20
CA LYS A 123 -1.52 -1.72 -2.43
C LYS A 123 -1.07 -2.21 -3.79
N SER A 124 -0.25 -1.41 -4.45
CA SER A 124 0.29 -1.69 -5.79
C SER A 124 1.76 -1.32 -5.83
N ASP A 125 2.57 -2.20 -6.43
CA ASP A 125 4.04 -2.13 -6.53
C ASP A 125 4.57 -1.42 -7.81
N ASN A 126 3.65 -0.95 -8.65
CA ASN A 126 3.69 -0.02 -9.80
C ASN A 126 4.84 -0.08 -10.86
N PRO A 127 4.46 -0.11 -12.15
CA PRO A 127 4.80 0.99 -13.07
C PRO A 127 3.55 1.59 -13.73
N GLU A 128 3.41 2.90 -13.62
CA GLU A 128 2.30 3.83 -13.96
C GLU A 128 0.99 3.27 -14.58
N LYS A 129 1.08 2.49 -15.66
CA LYS A 129 -0.07 1.88 -16.33
C LYS A 129 -0.83 0.94 -15.41
N ARG A 130 -0.13 0.18 -14.55
CA ARG A 130 -0.75 -0.74 -13.57
C ARG A 130 -1.46 0.02 -12.46
N ALA A 131 -0.84 1.07 -11.92
CA ALA A 131 -1.49 1.97 -10.97
C ALA A 131 -2.83 2.50 -11.47
N LYS A 132 -2.84 3.09 -12.68
CA LYS A 132 -4.06 3.63 -13.31
C LYS A 132 -5.12 2.55 -13.52
N ALA A 133 -4.71 1.33 -13.86
CA ALA A 133 -5.63 0.21 -14.02
C ALA A 133 -6.24 -0.23 -12.69
N ILE A 134 -5.45 -0.32 -11.62
CA ILE A 134 -5.94 -0.72 -10.29
C ILE A 134 -6.89 0.33 -9.71
N VAL A 135 -6.57 1.62 -9.85
CA VAL A 135 -7.47 2.72 -9.46
C VAL A 135 -8.81 2.57 -10.18
N LYS A 136 -8.79 2.44 -11.50
CA LYS A 136 -10.02 2.27 -12.28
C LYS A 136 -10.77 0.99 -11.94
N ALA A 137 -10.08 -0.12 -11.73
CA ALA A 137 -10.69 -1.38 -11.35
C ALA A 137 -11.37 -1.29 -9.98
N THR A 138 -10.76 -0.57 -9.03
CA THR A 138 -11.32 -0.33 -7.69
C THR A 138 -12.54 0.60 -7.77
N THR A 139 -12.46 1.67 -8.57
CA THR A 139 -13.58 2.61 -8.75
C THR A 139 -14.77 1.97 -9.46
N TYR A 140 -14.52 1.16 -10.48
CA TYR A 140 -15.54 0.58 -11.36
C TYR A 140 -15.69 -0.94 -11.17
N PHE A 141 -15.51 -1.43 -9.94
CA PHE A 141 -15.46 -2.87 -9.63
C PHE A 141 -16.75 -3.67 -9.95
N LYS A 142 -17.86 -2.97 -10.26
CA LYS A 142 -19.14 -3.56 -10.67
C LYS A 142 -19.37 -3.55 -12.19
N ASP A 143 -18.47 -2.93 -12.96
CA ASP A 143 -18.59 -2.79 -14.41
C ASP A 143 -17.62 -3.76 -15.11
N PRO A 144 -18.13 -4.89 -15.63
CA PRO A 144 -17.29 -5.93 -16.25
C PRO A 144 -16.61 -5.45 -17.54
N GLU A 145 -17.18 -4.48 -18.26
CA GLU A 145 -16.56 -3.95 -19.49
C GLU A 145 -15.34 -3.08 -19.14
N VAL A 146 -15.48 -2.23 -18.12
CA VAL A 146 -14.35 -1.43 -17.63
C VAL A 146 -13.25 -2.34 -17.07
N LEU A 147 -13.62 -3.37 -16.30
CA LEU A 147 -12.66 -4.33 -15.75
C LEU A 147 -11.89 -5.08 -16.83
N ALA A 148 -12.56 -5.54 -17.89
CA ALA A 148 -11.91 -6.18 -19.03
C ALA A 148 -10.88 -5.24 -19.68
N LYS A 149 -11.30 -4.00 -19.98
CA LYS A 149 -10.47 -3.00 -20.66
C LYS A 149 -9.24 -2.59 -19.84
N VAL A 150 -9.39 -2.37 -18.54
CA VAL A 150 -8.25 -1.95 -17.69
C VAL A 150 -7.29 -3.10 -17.40
N SER A 151 -7.69 -4.35 -17.60
CA SER A 151 -6.84 -5.53 -17.43
C SER A 151 -5.94 -5.80 -18.64
N GLU A 152 -6.11 -5.08 -19.75
CA GLU A 152 -5.34 -5.29 -20.99
C GLU A 152 -3.93 -4.70 -20.91
N ASN A 153 -2.94 -5.45 -21.43
CA ASN A 153 -1.58 -4.96 -21.67
C ASN A 153 -0.87 -4.38 -20.42
N LEU A 154 -1.10 -4.96 -19.24
CA LEU A 154 -0.53 -4.53 -17.95
C LEU A 154 0.87 -5.09 -17.65
N GLY A 155 1.47 -5.84 -18.58
CA GLY A 155 2.73 -6.55 -18.37
C GLY A 155 2.58 -7.80 -17.50
N GLY A 156 3.70 -8.41 -17.11
CA GLY A 156 3.71 -9.65 -16.30
C GLY A 156 3.18 -9.42 -14.88
N ALA A 157 2.28 -10.28 -14.40
CA ALA A 157 1.79 -10.25 -13.03
C ALA A 157 2.95 -10.41 -12.01
N MET A 158 2.75 -9.90 -10.79
CA MET A 158 3.73 -10.11 -9.71
C MET A 158 3.90 -11.62 -9.47
N SER A 159 5.13 -12.09 -9.27
CA SER A 159 5.37 -13.50 -8.91
C SER A 159 4.93 -13.75 -7.47
N GLY A 160 3.78 -14.40 -7.29
CA GLY A 160 3.36 -14.93 -5.99
C GLY A 160 4.19 -16.16 -5.62
N LEU A 161 4.44 -16.34 -4.32
CA LEU A 161 4.89 -17.63 -3.79
C LEU A 161 3.64 -18.49 -3.61
N GLU A 162 3.62 -19.68 -4.22
CA GLU A 162 2.53 -20.62 -4.03
C GLU A 162 2.55 -21.11 -2.58
N ILE A 163 1.39 -21.12 -1.91
CA ILE A 163 1.32 -21.44 -0.47
C ILE A 163 1.89 -22.84 -0.17
N SER A 164 1.65 -23.80 -1.08
CA SER A 164 2.13 -25.18 -1.01
C SER A 164 3.66 -25.31 -1.13
N LYS A 165 4.34 -24.25 -1.59
CA LYS A 165 5.80 -24.20 -1.78
C LYS A 165 6.51 -23.41 -0.68
N LEU A 166 5.78 -22.90 0.30
CA LEU A 166 6.37 -22.21 1.44
C LEU A 166 6.92 -23.26 2.42
N GLU A 167 8.23 -23.20 2.71
CA GLU A 167 8.81 -23.98 3.82
C GLU A 167 8.22 -23.58 5.17
N THR A 168 7.65 -22.38 5.27
CA THR A 168 7.11 -21.83 6.50
C THR A 168 5.83 -21.06 6.17
N GLU A 169 4.67 -21.65 6.49
CA GLU A 169 3.36 -21.04 6.27
C GLU A 169 3.02 -19.97 7.33
N PHE A 170 3.61 -20.08 8.53
CA PHE A 170 3.52 -19.11 9.62
C PHE A 170 4.90 -18.80 10.17
N ALA A 171 5.26 -17.52 10.30
CA ALA A 171 6.55 -17.13 10.87
C ALA A 171 6.73 -17.72 12.29
N GLU A 172 7.71 -18.62 12.46
CA GLU A 172 8.13 -19.07 13.78
C GLU A 172 8.84 -17.92 14.50
N ARG A 173 8.21 -17.39 15.55
CA ARG A 173 8.76 -16.29 16.34
C ARG A 173 9.76 -16.83 17.36
N GLY A 174 11.01 -16.41 17.24
CA GLY A 174 12.01 -16.54 18.30
C GLY A 174 11.85 -15.44 19.35
N TRP A 175 11.67 -15.84 20.61
CA TRP A 175 12.08 -15.07 21.78
C TRP A 175 13.21 -15.84 22.46
#